data_AF-K4A1J1-F1
#
_entry.id   AF-K4A1J1-F1
#
_cell.length_a   1.000
_cell.length_b   1.000
_cell.length_c   1.000
_cell.angle_alpha   90.00
_cell.angle_beta   90.00
_cell.angle_gamma   90.00
#
_symmetry.space_group_name_H-M   'P 1'
#
loop_
_entity.id
_entity.type
_entity.pdbx_description
1 polymer ?
#
loop_
_entity_poly.entity_id
_entity_poly.type
_entity_poly.pdbx_seq_one_letter_code
_entity_poly.pdbx_strand_id
1 'polypeptide(L)'
;KEPEYAPSRQTPTCAQLGLEHYNSINQGDEHELVKAVESNAFIFNGVWIHANFLAKPIGATSFDDLAPNYFFSELKSDYEGFSCISCVKMDPGVPKKLGGCGVCPRQIIHPADGGYRNAQPFKAIRTADRQ
;
A
#
# COMPACT_ATOMS: atom_id res chain seq x y z
N LYS A 1 34.83 14.55 1.02
CA LYS A 1 34.15 13.56 0.16
C LYS A 1 32.81 13.31 0.85
N GLU A 2 31.71 13.88 0.36
CA GLU A 2 30.39 13.62 0.94
C GLU A 2 30.07 12.12 0.80
N PRO A 3 29.42 11.50 1.80
CA PRO A 3 28.97 10.12 1.67
C PRO A 3 27.93 10.05 0.56
N GLU A 4 28.26 9.35 -0.51
CA GLU A 4 27.33 9.00 -1.58
C GLU A 4 26.26 8.08 -0.99
N TYR A 5 25.09 8.65 -0.67
CA TYR A 5 24.02 7.92 -0.01
C TYR A 5 23.46 6.88 -0.99
N ALA A 6 23.64 5.60 -0.69
CA ALA A 6 23.03 4.53 -1.47
C ALA A 6 21.51 4.74 -1.50
N PRO A 7 20.85 4.73 -2.67
CA PRO A 7 19.42 4.95 -2.75
C PRO A 7 18.67 3.87 -1.97
N SER A 8 17.73 4.29 -1.12
CA SER A 8 16.89 3.40 -0.32
C SER A 8 16.18 2.37 -1.21
N ARG A 9 16.29 1.08 -0.85
CA ARG A 9 15.58 -0.02 -1.53
C ARG A 9 14.15 -0.24 -1.00
N GLN A 10 13.71 0.55 -0.03
CA GLN A 10 12.43 0.38 0.64
C GLN A 10 11.25 0.38 -0.33
N THR A 11 11.13 1.42 -1.16
CA THR A 11 9.99 1.60 -2.07
C THR A 11 9.87 0.44 -3.08
N PRO A 12 10.95 0.03 -3.80
CA PRO A 12 10.92 -1.16 -4.64
C PRO A 12 10.57 -2.46 -3.89
N THR A 13 11.16 -2.70 -2.71
CA THR A 13 10.88 -3.91 -1.92
C THR A 13 9.43 -3.95 -1.45
N CYS A 14 8.87 -2.84 -0.98
CA CYS A 14 7.49 -2.77 -0.51
C CYS A 14 6.48 -2.95 -1.65
N ALA A 15 6.80 -2.44 -2.85
CA ALA A 15 5.98 -2.66 -4.03
C ALA A 15 5.97 -4.14 -4.44
N GLN A 16 7.13 -4.80 -4.44
CA GLN A 16 7.26 -6.21 -4.78
C GLN A 16 6.47 -7.11 -3.81
N LEU A 17 6.70 -6.95 -2.50
CA LEU A 17 5.98 -7.71 -1.47
C LEU A 17 4.47 -7.44 -1.50
N GLY A 18 4.09 -6.19 -1.79
CA GLY A 18 2.69 -5.81 -1.98
C GLY A 18 2.03 -6.56 -3.14
N LEU A 19 2.70 -6.61 -4.29
CA LEU A 19 2.20 -7.29 -5.48
C LEU A 19 2.15 -8.81 -5.29
N GLU A 20 3.19 -9.42 -4.72
CA GLU A 20 3.22 -10.85 -4.43
C GLU A 20 2.06 -11.27 -3.52
N HIS A 21 1.82 -10.49 -2.46
CA HIS A 21 0.68 -10.71 -1.58
C HIS A 21 -0.64 -10.59 -2.33
N TYR A 22 -0.83 -9.54 -3.15
CA TYR A 22 -2.06 -9.35 -3.95
C TYR A 22 -2.31 -10.55 -4.88
N ASN A 23 -1.31 -10.94 -5.67
CA ASN A 23 -1.45 -12.05 -6.62
C ASN A 23 -1.71 -13.38 -5.89
N SER A 24 -1.12 -13.60 -4.71
CA SER A 24 -1.33 -14.84 -3.95
C SER A 24 -2.78 -15.04 -3.48
N ILE A 25 -3.53 -13.96 -3.24
CA ILE A 25 -4.91 -14.02 -2.74
C ILE A 25 -5.96 -13.71 -3.82
N ASN A 26 -5.57 -13.24 -5.01
CA ASN A 26 -6.45 -12.90 -6.13
C ASN A 26 -6.10 -13.70 -7.40
N GLN A 27 -6.23 -15.02 -7.33
CA GLN A 27 -5.98 -15.90 -8.48
C GLN A 27 -6.96 -15.59 -9.63
N GLY A 28 -6.44 -15.44 -10.85
CA GLY A 28 -7.20 -15.03 -12.03
C GLY A 28 -7.29 -13.51 -12.26
N ASP A 29 -6.79 -12.68 -11.33
CA ASP A 29 -6.60 -11.23 -11.50
C ASP A 29 -5.13 -10.87 -11.17
N GLU A 30 -4.17 -11.71 -11.58
CA GLU A 30 -2.76 -11.46 -11.32
C GLU A 30 -2.22 -10.28 -12.14
N HIS A 31 -1.30 -9.52 -11.54
CA HIS A 31 -0.67 -8.35 -12.14
C HIS A 31 0.86 -8.46 -12.14
N GLU A 32 1.49 -7.70 -13.03
CA GLU A 32 2.94 -7.49 -13.05
C GLU A 32 3.29 -6.05 -12.67
N LEU A 33 4.39 -5.89 -11.91
CA LEU A 33 4.83 -4.59 -11.40
C LEU A 33 5.33 -3.70 -12.54
N VAL A 34 4.77 -2.49 -12.65
CA VAL A 34 5.21 -1.48 -13.61
C VAL A 34 6.16 -0.49 -12.94
N LYS A 35 5.79 0.04 -11.77
CA LYS A 35 6.56 1.07 -11.08
C LYS A 35 6.27 1.11 -9.59
N ALA A 36 7.32 1.12 -8.77
CA ALA A 36 7.21 1.52 -7.38
C ALA A 36 7.10 3.05 -7.31
N VAL A 37 6.04 3.58 -6.69
CA VAL A 37 5.72 5.01 -6.72
C VAL A 37 6.31 5.72 -5.50
N GLU A 38 5.89 5.31 -4.30
CA GLU A 38 6.35 5.91 -3.05
C GLU A 38 6.12 4.97 -1.87
N SER A 39 6.91 5.12 -0.80
CA SER A 39 6.64 4.48 0.50
C SER A 39 6.91 5.40 1.69
N ASN A 40 6.25 5.15 2.81
CA ASN A 40 6.46 5.88 4.06
C ASN A 40 6.44 4.91 5.23
N ALA A 41 7.54 4.88 5.99
CA ALA A 41 7.60 4.17 7.25
C ALA A 41 7.08 5.04 8.40
N PHE A 42 6.39 4.40 9.35
CA PHE A 42 6.00 5.03 10.60
C PHE A 42 5.99 4.00 11.73
N ILE A 43 6.08 4.48 12.97
CA ILE A 43 6.12 3.63 14.16
C ILE A 43 4.75 3.65 14.84
N PHE A 44 4.15 2.48 14.99
CA PHE A 44 2.91 2.26 15.74
C PHE A 44 2.86 0.81 16.25
N ASN A 45 3.23 0.56 17.51
CA ASN A 45 3.37 -0.80 18.06
C ASN A 45 4.22 -1.74 17.17
N GLY A 46 5.29 -1.18 16.59
CA GLY A 46 6.09 -1.81 15.54
C GLY A 46 6.31 -0.86 14.37
N VAL A 47 7.16 -1.25 13.42
CA VAL A 47 7.38 -0.48 12.19
C VAL A 47 6.35 -0.90 11.16
N TRP A 48 5.63 0.07 10.63
CA TRP A 48 4.68 -0.09 9.54
C TRP A 48 5.13 0.70 8.33
N ILE A 49 4.78 0.21 7.15
CA ILE A 49 5.08 0.89 5.89
C ILE A 49 3.81 0.92 5.06
N HIS A 50 3.47 2.10 4.57
CA HIS A 50 2.49 2.27 3.50
C HIS A 50 3.23 2.51 2.20
N ALA A 51 2.81 1.85 1.12
CA ALA A 51 3.41 2.05 -0.19
C ALA A 51 2.36 2.10 -1.30
N ASN A 52 2.67 2.88 -2.33
CA ASN A 52 1.96 2.82 -3.60
C ASN A 52 2.85 2.31 -4.71
N PHE A 53 2.23 1.59 -5.63
CA PHE A 53 2.85 1.14 -6.86
C PHE A 53 1.83 1.05 -7.98
N LEU A 54 2.33 0.97 -9.20
CA LEU A 54 1.57 0.72 -10.41
C LEU A 54 1.82 -0.71 -10.86
N ALA A 55 0.75 -1.42 -11.19
CA ALA A 55 0.82 -2.75 -11.77
C ALA A 55 -0.26 -2.92 -12.85
N LYS A 56 -0.02 -3.79 -13.82
CA LYS A 56 -0.96 -4.07 -14.93
C LYS A 56 -1.32 -5.54 -14.96
N PRO A 57 -2.52 -5.93 -15.42
CA PRO A 57 -2.92 -7.33 -15.49
C PRO A 57 -1.96 -8.14 -16.37
N ILE A 58 -1.63 -9.36 -15.94
CA ILE A 58 -0.85 -10.30 -16.75
C ILE A 58 -1.74 -10.83 -17.87
N GLY A 59 -1.23 -10.85 -19.11
CA GLY A 59 -1.98 -11.34 -20.25
C GLY A 59 -3.08 -10.41 -20.75
N ALA A 60 -3.08 -9.13 -20.33
CA ALA A 60 -3.95 -8.10 -20.89
C ALA A 60 -3.82 -8.02 -22.42
N THR A 61 -4.91 -8.28 -23.12
CA THR A 61 -5.00 -8.20 -24.59
C THR A 61 -5.92 -7.09 -25.07
N SER A 62 -6.77 -6.55 -24.19
CA SER A 62 -7.66 -5.43 -24.48
C SER A 62 -6.96 -4.09 -24.21
N PHE A 63 -7.31 -3.05 -24.98
CA PHE A 63 -6.70 -1.72 -24.84
C PHE A 63 -7.00 -1.07 -23.48
N ASP A 64 -8.16 -1.37 -22.88
CA ASP A 64 -8.58 -0.85 -21.58
C ASP A 64 -7.79 -1.49 -20.42
N ASP A 65 -7.33 -2.74 -20.59
CA ASP A 65 -6.50 -3.44 -19.61
C ASP A 65 -5.01 -3.06 -19.67
N LEU A 66 -4.59 -2.27 -20.67
CA LEU A 66 -3.19 -1.85 -20.80
C LEU A 66 -2.79 -0.75 -19.80
N ALA A 67 -3.76 0.00 -19.29
CA ALA A 67 -3.49 1.07 -18.34
C ALA A 67 -3.09 0.49 -16.97
N PRO A 68 -1.93 0.88 -16.41
CA PRO A 68 -1.54 0.42 -15.08
C PRO A 68 -2.51 0.91 -14.01
N ASN A 69 -2.92 -0.01 -13.15
CA ASN A 69 -3.71 0.29 -11.97
C ASN A 69 -2.83 0.69 -10.81
N TYR A 70 -3.34 1.59 -9.98
CA TYR A 70 -2.70 1.97 -8.74
C TYR A 70 -3.00 0.94 -7.66
N PHE A 71 -2.02 0.63 -6.84
CA PHE A 71 -2.15 -0.24 -5.69
C PHE A 71 -1.73 0.47 -4.41
N PHE A 72 -2.31 0.05 -3.30
CA PHE A 72 -1.90 0.43 -1.97
C PHE A 72 -1.55 -0.83 -1.18
N SER A 73 -0.35 -0.88 -0.61
CA SER A 73 0.08 -1.93 0.31
C SER A 73 0.40 -1.39 1.69
N GLU A 74 0.01 -2.17 2.70
CA GLU A 74 0.36 -1.98 4.10
C GLU A 74 1.25 -3.15 4.52
N LEU A 75 2.47 -2.84 4.91
CA LEU A 75 3.48 -3.80 5.36
C LEU A 75 3.81 -3.56 6.82
N LYS A 76 4.24 -4.62 7.49
CA LYS A 76 4.77 -4.58 8.84
C LYS A 76 6.20 -5.11 8.83
N SER A 77 7.07 -4.49 9.60
CA SER A 77 8.37 -5.08 9.92
C SER A 77 8.27 -5.85 11.22
N ASP A 78 8.80 -7.06 11.22
CA ASP A 78 9.09 -7.86 12.40
C ASP A 78 10.57 -8.30 12.39
N TYR A 79 10.91 -9.27 13.24
CA TYR A 79 12.27 -9.81 13.35
C TYR A 79 12.72 -10.59 12.09
N GLU A 80 11.79 -11.06 11.27
CA GLU A 80 12.04 -11.81 10.03
C GLU A 80 12.13 -10.87 8.81
N GLY A 81 11.80 -9.59 8.97
CA GLY A 81 11.89 -8.56 7.93
C GLY A 81 10.54 -7.91 7.64
N PHE A 82 10.31 -7.53 6.38
CA PHE A 82 9.05 -6.91 5.95
C PHE A 82 8.08 -7.97 5.43
N SER A 83 6.85 -7.95 5.93
CA SER A 83 5.74 -8.74 5.41
C SER A 83 4.59 -7.82 4.99
N CYS A 84 4.01 -8.09 3.82
CA CYS A 84 2.79 -7.42 3.40
C CYS A 84 1.60 -7.99 4.18
N ILE A 85 0.86 -7.12 4.86
CA ILE A 85 -0.30 -7.48 5.68
C ILE A 85 -1.58 -7.31 4.87
N SER A 86 -1.63 -6.29 4.01
CA SER A 86 -2.73 -6.10 3.07
C SER A 86 -2.27 -5.38 1.83
N CYS A 87 -2.86 -5.74 0.69
CA CYS A 87 -2.66 -5.05 -0.57
C CYS A 87 -4.00 -4.93 -1.29
N VAL A 88 -4.30 -3.74 -1.81
CA VAL A 88 -5.54 -3.46 -2.54
C VAL A 88 -5.27 -2.77 -3.86
N LYS A 89 -5.94 -3.24 -4.90
CA LYS A 89 -6.08 -2.55 -6.18
C LYS A 89 -7.00 -1.35 -5.99
N MET A 90 -6.55 -0.16 -6.36
CA MET A 90 -7.31 1.08 -6.21
C MET A 90 -8.13 1.33 -7.47
N ASP A 91 -9.43 1.58 -7.29
CA ASP A 91 -10.33 1.92 -8.38
C ASP A 91 -10.03 3.33 -8.91
N PRO A 92 -9.77 3.49 -10.23
CA PRO A 92 -9.55 4.81 -10.84
C PRO A 92 -10.75 5.77 -10.72
N GLY A 93 -11.97 5.24 -10.59
CA GLY A 93 -13.22 6.01 -10.48
C GLY A 93 -13.59 6.44 -9.06
N VAL A 94 -12.92 5.90 -8.01
CA VAL A 94 -13.22 6.22 -6.61
C VAL A 94 -12.37 7.42 -6.15
N PRO A 95 -12.97 8.43 -5.49
CA PRO A 95 -12.22 9.56 -4.95
C PRO A 95 -11.11 9.09 -4.00
N LYS A 96 -9.88 9.32 -4.44
CA LYS A 96 -8.67 9.06 -3.67
C LYS A 96 -8.66 9.93 -2.41
N LYS A 97 -8.57 9.32 -1.23
CA LYS A 97 -8.39 10.09 0.01
C LYS A 97 -6.94 10.53 0.12
N LEU A 98 -6.68 11.78 -0.28
CA LEU A 98 -5.44 12.46 0.07
C LEU A 98 -5.39 12.60 1.60
N GLY A 99 -4.41 11.97 2.25
CA GLY A 99 -4.28 11.99 3.71
C GLY A 99 -5.23 11.04 4.44
N GLY A 100 -5.56 9.88 3.86
CA GLY A 100 -6.28 8.80 4.56
C GLY A 100 -5.50 8.17 5.73
N CYS A 101 -4.31 8.69 6.02
CA CYS A 101 -3.40 8.33 7.09
C CYS A 101 -2.69 9.62 7.56
N GLY A 102 -2.76 9.95 8.85
CA GLY A 102 -2.25 11.21 9.40
C GLY A 102 -0.72 11.32 9.43
N VAL A 103 -0.01 10.23 9.13
CA VAL A 103 1.45 10.14 9.15
C VAL A 103 2.06 10.00 7.76
N CYS A 104 1.24 9.77 6.73
CA CYS A 104 1.73 9.67 5.36
C CYS A 104 1.80 11.03 4.69
N PRO A 105 2.81 11.26 3.83
CA PRO A 105 2.84 12.44 2.99
C PRO A 105 1.72 12.37 1.94
N ARG A 106 1.32 13.52 1.36
CA ARG A 106 0.18 13.61 0.42
C ARG A 106 0.36 12.79 -0.86
N GLN A 107 1.59 12.40 -1.17
CA GLN A 107 1.99 11.59 -2.31
C GLN A 107 1.55 10.13 -2.16
N ILE A 108 1.35 9.66 -0.92
CA ILE A 108 0.79 8.34 -0.68
C ILE A 108 -0.73 8.46 -0.68
N ILE A 109 -1.32 7.80 -1.66
CA ILE A 109 -2.74 7.71 -1.91
C ILE A 109 -3.28 6.51 -1.15
N HIS A 110 -4.31 6.76 -0.33
CA HIS A 110 -4.99 5.72 0.44
C HIS A 110 -6.31 5.29 -0.21
N PRO A 111 -6.71 4.03 0.01
CA PRO A 111 -8.07 3.55 -0.24
C PRO A 111 -9.14 4.42 0.44
N ALA A 112 -10.38 4.36 -0.05
CA ALA A 112 -11.49 5.16 0.48
C ALA A 112 -11.83 4.83 1.94
N ASP A 113 -11.59 3.60 2.39
CA ASP A 113 -11.70 3.15 3.78
C ASP A 113 -10.50 3.54 4.66
N GLY A 114 -9.48 4.20 4.09
CA GLY A 114 -8.33 4.77 4.79
C GLY A 114 -7.06 3.93 4.71
N GLY A 115 -5.99 4.42 5.35
CA GLY A 115 -4.68 3.76 5.34
C GLY A 115 -4.45 2.77 6.47
N TYR A 116 -5.11 2.94 7.62
CA TYR A 116 -4.95 2.10 8.81
C TYR A 116 -5.83 0.86 8.76
N ARG A 117 -5.64 0.02 7.74
CA ARG A 117 -6.47 -1.18 7.56
C ARG A 117 -6.26 -2.16 8.72
N ASN A 118 -5.01 -2.33 9.15
CA ASN A 118 -4.66 -3.21 10.27
C ASN A 118 -3.97 -2.47 11.43
N ALA A 119 -3.28 -1.36 11.16
CA ALA A 119 -2.68 -0.50 12.18
C ALA A 119 -3.73 0.44 12.83
N GLN A 120 -4.85 -0.10 13.32
CA GLN A 120 -5.91 0.70 13.92
C GLN A 120 -5.44 1.30 15.25
N PRO A 121 -5.39 2.64 15.43
CA PRO A 121 -5.42 3.21 16.77
C PRO A 121 -6.71 2.73 17.44
N PHE A 122 -6.63 2.32 18.71
CA PHE A 122 -7.78 1.84 19.49
C PHE A 122 -9.04 2.60 19.08
N LYS A 123 -10.02 1.91 18.50
CA LYS A 123 -11.31 2.53 18.17
C LYS A 123 -11.80 3.16 19.46
N ALA A 124 -11.93 4.49 19.49
CA ALA A 124 -12.67 5.15 20.55
C ALA A 124 -14.02 4.43 20.62
N ILE A 125 -14.27 3.74 21.73
CA ILE A 125 -15.56 3.14 22.00
C ILE A 125 -16.54 4.31 21.88
N ARG A 126 -17.35 4.32 20.82
CA ARG A 126 -18.55 5.15 20.82
C ARG A 126 -19.39 4.57 21.94
N THR A 127 -19.34 5.21 23.10
CA THR A 127 -20.35 5.04 24.12
C THR A 127 -21.66 5.37 23.42
N ALA A 128 -22.41 4.32 23.06
CA ALA A 128 -23.79 4.47 22.68
C ALA A 128 -24.50 5.09 23.89
N ASP A 129 -25.12 6.24 23.66
CA ASP A 129 -26.03 6.87 24.60
C ASP A 129 -26.99 5.82 25.15
N ARG A 130 -26.89 5.53 26.45
CA ARG A 130 -27.98 4.88 27.18
C ARG A 130 -29.04 5.95 27.40
N GLN A 131 -30.17 5.77 26.72
CA GLN A 131 -31.47 6.29 27.17
C GLN A 131 -31.78 5.78 28.58
#